data_AF-A0AAE3XNB9-F1
#
_entry.id   AF-A0AAE3XNB9-F1
#
_cell.length_a   1.000
_cell.length_b   1.000
_cell.length_c   1.000
_cell.angle_alpha   90.00
_cell.angle_beta   90.00
_cell.angle_gamma   90.00
#
_symmetry.space_group_name_H-M   'P 1'
#
loop_
_entity.id
_entity.type
_entity.pdbx_description
1 polymer ?
#
loop_
_entity_poly.entity_id
_entity_poly.type
_entity_poly.pdbx_seq_one_letter_code
_entity_poly.pdbx_strand_id
1 'polypeptide(L)'
;MEKTFIGHKAKLLNPEKEGIILQMNYLNSEKMVPTYNVSLDRDIKIVKTTEDSLSFGEKVPIEMYFNRIIRDIQSEEVLTREYAAETLCNFLEFELKTIDLNLLKSGIQKIIEQIKVENNINTEQKLVEGLFEFIWHKKISKKAEIELLEKLTEIDKYYIWSYLGDEIMEDIKSYDSEKLNNYYSKNIEKWKEKDIQMYGK
;
A
#
# COMPACT_ATOMS: atom_id res chain seq x y z
N MET A 1 -19.32 2.68 -18.61
CA MET A 1 -18.56 2.50 -17.36
C MET A 1 -19.44 1.73 -16.40
N GLU A 2 -19.03 0.54 -16.02
CA GLU A 2 -19.64 -0.16 -14.88
C GLU A 2 -19.53 0.75 -13.65
N LYS A 3 -20.61 0.87 -12.87
CA LYS A 3 -20.58 1.64 -11.63
C LYS A 3 -19.73 0.89 -10.62
N THR A 4 -18.62 1.47 -10.16
CA THR A 4 -17.85 0.91 -9.06
C THR A 4 -18.35 1.49 -7.74
N PHE A 5 -18.58 0.63 -6.75
CA PHE A 5 -18.98 1.05 -5.39
C PHE A 5 -17.77 1.22 -4.46
N ILE A 6 -16.56 1.25 -5.00
CA ILE A 6 -15.33 1.53 -4.24
C ILE A 6 -15.47 2.91 -3.56
N GLY A 7 -15.09 2.98 -2.29
CA GLY A 7 -15.24 4.17 -1.47
C GLY A 7 -16.69 4.50 -1.10
N HIS A 8 -17.63 3.57 -1.21
CA HIS A 8 -18.99 3.74 -0.68
C HIS A 8 -19.14 3.06 0.67
N LYS A 9 -20.04 3.60 1.50
CA LYS A 9 -20.53 2.88 2.68
C LYS A 9 -21.19 1.57 2.24
N ALA A 10 -21.08 0.56 3.08
CA ALA A 10 -21.71 -0.73 2.88
C ALA A 10 -22.27 -1.25 4.20
N LYS A 11 -23.48 -1.83 4.13
CA LYS A 11 -24.04 -2.64 5.20
C LYS A 11 -24.00 -4.11 4.77
N LEU A 12 -23.28 -4.94 5.53
CA LEU A 12 -23.37 -6.39 5.43
C LEU A 12 -24.72 -6.82 5.99
N LEU A 13 -25.44 -7.69 5.27
CA LEU A 13 -26.79 -8.08 5.65
C LEU A 13 -26.82 -9.16 6.74
N ASN A 14 -25.81 -10.04 6.81
CA ASN A 14 -25.75 -11.15 7.77
C ASN A 14 -24.30 -11.55 8.11
N PRO A 15 -23.76 -11.22 9.30
CA PRO A 15 -24.35 -10.39 10.35
C PRO A 15 -24.41 -8.91 9.94
N GLU A 16 -25.36 -8.17 10.52
CA GLU A 16 -25.47 -6.73 10.30
C GLU A 16 -24.22 -5.99 10.80
N LYS A 17 -23.36 -5.57 9.87
CA LYS A 17 -22.18 -4.75 10.13
C LYS A 17 -22.06 -3.66 9.08
N GLU A 18 -21.48 -2.54 9.46
CA GLU A 18 -21.24 -1.41 8.56
C GLU A 18 -19.74 -1.24 8.28
N GLY A 19 -19.44 -0.69 7.12
CA GLY A 19 -18.07 -0.45 6.69
C GLY A 19 -17.97 0.34 5.39
N ILE A 20 -16.77 0.38 4.83
CA ILE A 20 -16.45 1.03 3.56
C ILE A 20 -15.92 -0.01 2.58
N ILE A 21 -16.41 0.01 1.34
CA ILE A 21 -15.91 -0.85 0.28
C ILE A 21 -14.54 -0.35 -0.18
N LEU A 22 -13.53 -1.20 -0.04
CA LEU A 22 -12.15 -0.93 -0.42
C LEU A 22 -11.83 -1.38 -1.85
N GLN A 23 -12.34 -2.53 -2.27
CA GLN A 23 -11.99 -3.09 -3.56
C GLN A 23 -13.13 -3.98 -4.06
N MET A 24 -13.24 -4.11 -5.37
CA MET A 24 -14.09 -5.08 -6.05
C MET A 24 -13.23 -5.95 -6.94
N ASN A 25 -13.38 -7.27 -6.81
CA ASN A 25 -12.65 -8.28 -7.57
C ASN A 25 -13.62 -9.33 -8.12
N TYR A 26 -13.31 -9.89 -9.29
CA TYR A 26 -14.08 -10.97 -9.93
C TYR A 26 -13.50 -12.38 -9.67
N LEU A 27 -12.55 -12.50 -8.74
CA LEU A 27 -11.77 -13.73 -8.51
C LEU A 27 -12.61 -14.89 -7.96
N ASN A 28 -12.51 -16.04 -8.64
CA ASN A 28 -12.92 -17.40 -8.21
C ASN A 28 -14.41 -17.74 -8.18
N SER A 29 -15.14 -17.50 -9.28
CA SER A 29 -16.28 -18.35 -9.60
C SER A 29 -16.34 -18.63 -11.10
N GLU A 30 -16.74 -19.84 -11.49
CA GLU A 30 -17.10 -20.18 -12.88
C GLU A 30 -18.16 -19.22 -13.46
N LYS A 31 -18.78 -18.39 -12.60
CA LYS A 31 -19.88 -17.48 -12.87
C LYS A 31 -19.50 -15.99 -12.82
N MET A 32 -18.22 -15.63 -12.63
CA MET A 32 -17.75 -14.22 -12.56
C MET A 32 -18.53 -13.34 -11.55
N VAL A 33 -18.91 -13.90 -10.40
CA VAL A 33 -19.63 -13.13 -9.36
C VAL A 33 -18.71 -12.09 -8.71
N PRO A 34 -19.12 -10.81 -8.64
CA PRO A 34 -18.36 -9.77 -7.95
C PRO A 34 -18.17 -10.08 -6.46
N THR A 35 -16.95 -9.91 -5.98
CA THR A 35 -16.60 -9.97 -4.56
C THR A 35 -16.03 -8.63 -4.12
N TYR A 36 -16.43 -8.20 -2.93
CA TYR A 36 -16.07 -6.91 -2.35
C TYR A 36 -15.28 -7.11 -1.08
N ASN A 37 -14.22 -6.31 -0.92
CA ASN A 37 -13.49 -6.18 0.33
C ASN A 37 -14.10 -5.00 1.09
N VAL A 38 -14.69 -5.26 2.26
CA VAL A 38 -15.34 -4.25 3.09
C VAL A 38 -14.56 -4.09 4.39
N SER A 39 -14.11 -2.87 4.65
CA SER A 39 -13.46 -2.51 5.88
C SER A 39 -14.47 -2.07 6.93
N LEU A 40 -14.54 -2.79 8.05
CA LEU A 40 -15.58 -2.62 9.06
C LEU A 40 -15.36 -1.38 9.93
N ASP A 41 -16.44 -0.71 10.33
CA ASP A 41 -16.37 0.54 11.10
C ASP A 41 -15.87 0.37 12.53
N ARG A 42 -16.33 -0.70 13.21
CA ARG A 42 -16.03 -0.94 14.62
C ARG A 42 -14.84 -1.87 14.84
N ASP A 43 -14.41 -2.58 13.81
CA ASP A 43 -13.35 -3.58 13.86
C ASP A 43 -12.26 -3.19 12.85
N ILE A 44 -10.97 -3.28 13.23
CA ILE A 44 -9.85 -3.15 12.27
C ILE A 44 -9.73 -4.46 11.49
N LYS A 45 -10.71 -4.69 10.62
CA LYS A 45 -10.88 -5.93 9.88
C LYS A 45 -11.48 -5.65 8.52
N ILE A 46 -10.91 -6.29 7.51
CA ILE A 46 -11.48 -6.35 6.16
C ILE A 46 -12.17 -7.71 6.00
N VAL A 47 -13.42 -7.68 5.56
CA VAL A 47 -14.20 -8.86 5.24
C VAL A 47 -14.45 -8.93 3.74
N LYS A 48 -14.25 -10.11 3.16
CA LYS A 48 -14.61 -10.39 1.78
C LYS A 48 -16.04 -10.90 1.73
N THR A 49 -16.85 -10.34 0.84
CA THR A 49 -18.27 -10.71 0.70
C THR A 49 -18.76 -10.55 -0.74
N THR A 50 -19.92 -11.11 -1.06
CA THR A 50 -20.56 -11.04 -2.37
C THR A 50 -21.57 -9.91 -2.43
N GLU A 51 -21.94 -9.49 -3.64
CA GLU A 51 -22.89 -8.38 -3.85
C GLU A 51 -24.25 -8.59 -3.18
N ASP A 52 -24.78 -9.80 -3.23
CA ASP A 52 -26.06 -10.20 -2.66
C ASP A 52 -26.09 -10.13 -1.12
N SER A 53 -24.93 -10.03 -0.49
CA SER A 53 -24.76 -9.89 0.95
C SER A 53 -24.56 -8.44 1.39
N LEU A 54 -24.65 -7.48 0.46
CA LEU A 54 -24.39 -6.06 0.68
C LEU A 54 -25.60 -5.17 0.37
N SER A 55 -25.72 -4.11 1.17
CA SER A 55 -26.46 -2.91 0.80
C SER A 55 -25.48 -1.76 0.62
N PHE A 56 -25.50 -1.14 -0.56
CA PHE A 56 -24.64 0.00 -0.92
C PHE A 56 -25.22 1.32 -0.40
N GLY A 57 -24.37 2.11 0.24
CA GLY A 57 -24.69 3.44 0.76
C GLY A 57 -24.05 4.57 -0.05
N GLU A 58 -23.95 5.73 0.57
CA GLU A 58 -23.34 6.92 -0.01
C GLU A 58 -21.82 6.79 -0.21
N LYS A 59 -21.28 7.53 -1.18
CA LYS A 59 -19.83 7.66 -1.37
C LYS A 59 -19.21 8.45 -0.22
N VAL A 60 -18.14 7.95 0.36
CA VAL A 60 -17.39 8.65 1.41
C VAL A 60 -16.37 9.63 0.81
N PRO A 61 -15.96 10.67 1.56
CA PRO A 61 -14.84 11.52 1.18
C PRO A 61 -13.56 10.70 0.96
N ILE A 62 -12.72 11.13 0.02
CA ILE A 62 -11.49 10.40 -0.34
C ILE A 62 -10.51 10.33 0.84
N GLU A 63 -10.51 11.35 1.70
CA GLU A 63 -9.69 11.41 2.91
C GLU A 63 -10.14 10.34 3.92
N MET A 64 -11.45 10.12 4.04
CA MET A 64 -11.99 9.07 4.90
C MET A 64 -11.62 7.68 4.37
N TYR A 65 -11.70 7.51 3.05
CA TYR A 65 -11.30 6.29 2.36
C TYR A 65 -9.80 5.98 2.57
N PHE A 66 -8.92 6.95 2.34
CA PHE A 66 -7.48 6.81 2.56
C PHE A 66 -7.15 6.50 4.02
N ASN A 67 -7.72 7.26 4.95
CA ASN A 67 -7.52 6.99 6.38
C ASN A 67 -7.98 5.59 6.78
N ARG A 68 -9.03 5.06 6.13
CA ARG A 68 -9.50 3.71 6.38
C ARG A 68 -8.46 2.66 5.96
N ILE A 69 -7.89 2.80 4.77
CA ILE A 69 -6.82 1.91 4.30
C ILE A 69 -5.61 1.97 5.23
N ILE A 70 -5.20 3.19 5.60
CA ILE A 70 -4.06 3.41 6.50
C ILE A 70 -4.28 2.79 7.88
N ARG A 71 -5.52 2.78 8.39
CA ARG A 71 -5.87 2.06 9.63
C ARG A 71 -5.67 0.55 9.46
N ASP A 72 -6.12 0.00 8.34
CA ASP A 72 -6.20 -1.45 8.16
C ASP A 72 -4.84 -2.10 7.85
N ILE A 73 -3.90 -1.38 7.24
CA ILE A 73 -2.51 -1.89 7.09
C ILE A 73 -1.83 -2.12 8.45
N GLN A 74 -2.34 -1.52 9.53
CA GLN A 74 -1.82 -1.70 10.89
C GLN A 74 -2.60 -2.77 11.68
N SER A 75 -3.49 -3.54 11.02
CA SER A 75 -4.26 -4.61 11.67
C SER A 75 -3.35 -5.71 12.22
N GLU A 76 -3.73 -6.33 13.34
CA GLU A 76 -3.07 -7.54 13.84
C GLU A 76 -3.34 -8.75 12.93
N GLU A 77 -4.46 -8.76 12.19
CA GLU A 77 -4.82 -9.83 11.27
C GLU A 77 -4.05 -9.74 9.94
N VAL A 78 -3.24 -10.77 9.64
CA VAL A 78 -2.43 -10.85 8.41
C VAL A 78 -3.25 -10.62 7.14
N LEU A 79 -4.39 -11.29 6.99
CA LEU A 79 -5.26 -11.14 5.81
C LEU A 79 -5.81 -9.72 5.65
N THR A 80 -6.12 -9.04 6.77
CA THR A 80 -6.57 -7.64 6.71
C THR A 80 -5.44 -6.76 6.19
N ARG A 81 -4.21 -6.96 6.67
CA ARG A 81 -3.05 -6.20 6.17
C ARG A 81 -2.76 -6.47 4.71
N GLU A 82 -2.86 -7.72 4.25
CA GLU A 82 -2.67 -8.08 2.84
C GLU A 82 -3.65 -7.31 1.93
N TYR A 83 -4.96 -7.38 2.23
CA TYR A 83 -5.98 -6.67 1.43
C TYR A 83 -5.82 -5.15 1.50
N ALA A 84 -5.47 -4.63 2.67
CA ALA A 84 -5.25 -3.19 2.84
C ALA A 84 -4.01 -2.72 2.07
N ALA A 85 -2.91 -3.47 2.08
CA ALA A 85 -1.68 -3.13 1.38
C ALA A 85 -1.86 -3.15 -0.14
N GLU A 86 -2.59 -4.16 -0.67
CA GLU A 86 -2.94 -4.19 -2.09
C GLU A 86 -3.80 -2.98 -2.48
N THR A 87 -4.85 -2.70 -1.68
CA THR A 87 -5.72 -1.54 -1.91
C THR A 87 -4.93 -0.23 -1.85
N LEU A 88 -4.00 -0.12 -0.90
CA LEU A 88 -3.15 1.07 -0.73
C LEU A 88 -2.24 1.30 -1.92
N CYS A 89 -1.58 0.24 -2.41
CA CYS A 89 -0.71 0.32 -3.58
C CYS A 89 -1.48 0.88 -4.78
N ASN A 90 -2.62 0.28 -5.10
CA ASN A 90 -3.50 0.75 -6.19
C ASN A 90 -3.97 2.20 -5.96
N PHE A 91 -4.28 2.56 -4.72
CA PHE A 91 -4.70 3.92 -4.38
C PHE A 91 -3.57 4.94 -4.65
N LEU A 92 -2.34 4.62 -4.27
CA LEU A 92 -1.19 5.52 -4.43
C LEU A 92 -0.76 5.63 -5.91
N GLU A 93 -0.97 4.59 -6.71
CA GLU A 93 -0.72 4.64 -8.16
C GLU A 93 -1.73 5.55 -8.88
N PHE A 94 -3.03 5.36 -8.63
CA PHE A 94 -4.07 5.94 -9.50
C PHE A 94 -4.81 7.16 -8.91
N GLU A 95 -4.97 7.24 -7.59
CA GLU A 95 -5.89 8.20 -6.94
C GLU A 95 -5.14 9.32 -6.19
N LEU A 96 -3.81 9.34 -6.24
CA LEU A 96 -2.98 10.22 -5.42
C LEU A 96 -3.27 11.71 -5.64
N LYS A 97 -3.62 12.12 -6.87
CA LYS A 97 -3.68 13.52 -7.30
C LYS A 97 -4.59 14.40 -6.45
N THR A 98 -5.71 13.86 -5.98
CA THR A 98 -6.78 14.61 -5.31
C THR A 98 -6.62 14.71 -3.79
N ILE A 99 -5.68 13.98 -3.18
CA ILE A 99 -5.46 14.04 -1.72
C ILE A 99 -4.52 15.19 -1.32
N ASP A 100 -4.86 15.82 -0.21
CA ASP A 100 -4.03 16.77 0.53
C ASP A 100 -2.63 16.22 0.87
N LEU A 101 -1.60 17.02 0.60
CA LEU A 101 -0.23 16.58 0.78
C LEU A 101 0.13 16.28 2.24
N ASN A 102 -0.44 16.99 3.22
CA ASN A 102 -0.14 16.73 4.62
C ASN A 102 -0.76 15.42 5.08
N LEU A 103 -1.99 15.13 4.62
CA LEU A 103 -2.62 13.84 4.86
C LEU A 103 -1.80 12.69 4.24
N LEU A 104 -1.35 12.84 3.00
CA LEU A 104 -0.45 11.86 2.35
C LEU A 104 0.82 11.64 3.17
N LYS A 105 1.53 12.72 3.55
CA LYS A 105 2.76 12.63 4.35
C LYS A 105 2.54 11.88 5.68
N SER A 106 1.43 12.14 6.36
CA SER A 106 1.07 11.41 7.58
C SER A 106 0.80 9.93 7.30
N GLY A 107 0.16 9.60 6.17
CA GLY A 107 -0.05 8.22 5.74
C GLY A 107 1.26 7.51 5.40
N ILE A 108 2.16 8.15 4.66
CA ILE A 108 3.50 7.63 4.32
C ILE A 108 4.28 7.28 5.59
N GLN A 109 4.22 8.12 6.62
CA GLN A 109 4.88 7.82 7.89
C GLN A 109 4.36 6.51 8.52
N LYS A 110 3.05 6.26 8.46
CA LYS A 110 2.44 5.02 8.95
C LYS A 110 2.76 3.81 8.09
N ILE A 111 2.88 3.99 6.76
CA ILE A 111 3.36 2.93 5.85
C ILE A 111 4.77 2.52 6.25
N ILE A 112 5.67 3.48 6.45
CA ILE A 112 7.05 3.22 6.89
C ILE A 112 7.10 2.49 8.22
N GLU A 113 6.28 2.91 9.19
CA GLU A 113 6.17 2.23 10.49
C GLU A 113 5.69 0.79 10.35
N GLN A 114 4.70 0.54 9.50
CA GLN A 114 4.20 -0.82 9.24
C GLN A 114 5.25 -1.67 8.52
N ILE A 115 5.94 -1.13 7.51
CA ILE A 115 7.02 -1.85 6.80
C ILE A 115 8.07 -2.33 7.79
N LYS A 116 8.46 -1.54 8.80
CA LYS A 116 9.48 -1.94 9.79
C LYS A 116 9.12 -3.21 10.56
N VAL A 117 7.84 -3.46 10.81
CA VAL A 117 7.36 -4.58 11.66
C VAL A 117 6.70 -5.70 10.87
N GLU A 118 6.44 -5.52 9.57
CA GLU A 118 5.80 -6.54 8.74
C GLU A 118 6.67 -7.79 8.59
N ASN A 119 6.08 -8.98 8.59
CA ASN A 119 6.80 -10.24 8.36
C ASN A 119 6.22 -11.03 7.19
N ASN A 120 5.03 -10.67 6.72
CA ASN A 120 4.44 -11.23 5.52
C ASN A 120 5.09 -10.59 4.29
N ILE A 121 5.79 -11.40 3.50
CA ILE A 121 6.57 -10.94 2.34
C ILE A 121 5.71 -10.24 1.27
N ASN A 122 4.49 -10.74 1.01
CA ASN A 122 3.59 -10.16 0.00
C ASN A 122 3.07 -8.80 0.47
N THR A 123 2.73 -8.69 1.76
CA THR A 123 2.30 -7.42 2.37
C THR A 123 3.45 -6.43 2.36
N GLU A 124 4.66 -6.85 2.75
CA GLU A 124 5.86 -6.01 2.70
C GLU A 124 6.09 -5.47 1.30
N GLN A 125 6.07 -6.36 0.28
CA GLN A 125 6.24 -5.96 -1.11
C GLN A 125 5.24 -4.88 -1.50
N LYS A 126 3.95 -5.08 -1.23
CA LYS A 126 2.90 -4.13 -1.64
C LYS A 126 2.98 -2.80 -0.89
N LEU A 127 3.37 -2.80 0.37
CA LEU A 127 3.62 -1.57 1.12
C LEU A 127 4.80 -0.78 0.55
N VAL A 128 5.88 -1.47 0.17
CA VAL A 128 7.06 -0.83 -0.44
C VAL A 128 6.73 -0.32 -1.85
N GLU A 129 6.08 -1.13 -2.68
CA GLU A 129 5.65 -0.74 -4.02
C GLU A 129 4.79 0.52 -3.97
N GLY A 130 3.74 0.55 -3.13
CA GLY A 130 2.89 1.73 -2.96
C GLY A 130 3.66 2.96 -2.46
N LEU A 131 4.66 2.78 -1.60
CA LEU A 131 5.52 3.88 -1.15
C LEU A 131 6.33 4.48 -2.30
N PHE A 132 6.84 3.65 -3.21
CA PHE A 132 7.57 4.11 -4.39
C PHE A 132 6.65 4.71 -5.46
N GLU A 133 5.41 4.23 -5.61
CA GLU A 133 4.39 4.92 -6.43
C GLU A 133 4.17 6.37 -5.97
N PHE A 134 4.14 6.61 -4.66
CA PHE A 134 4.07 7.97 -4.12
C PHE A 134 5.30 8.82 -4.48
N ILE A 135 6.50 8.23 -4.40
CA ILE A 135 7.76 8.91 -4.76
C ILE A 135 7.76 9.26 -6.25
N TRP A 136 7.41 8.32 -7.12
CA TRP A 136 7.35 8.48 -8.58
C TRP A 136 6.30 9.48 -9.05
N HIS A 137 5.24 9.69 -8.27
CA HIS A 137 4.27 10.77 -8.52
C HIS A 137 4.88 12.17 -8.39
N LYS A 138 6.06 12.32 -7.78
CA LYS A 138 6.79 13.60 -7.63
C LYS A 138 5.95 14.71 -7.00
N LYS A 139 5.09 14.33 -6.03
CA LYS A 139 4.23 15.26 -5.26
C LYS A 139 4.98 16.04 -4.18
N ILE A 140 6.19 15.63 -3.86
CA ILE A 140 7.08 16.29 -2.89
C ILE A 140 8.26 16.95 -3.59
N SER A 141 8.92 17.89 -2.92
CA SER A 141 10.13 18.49 -3.47
C SER A 141 11.25 17.46 -3.52
N LYS A 142 12.20 17.62 -4.46
CA LYS A 142 13.37 16.74 -4.58
C LYS A 142 14.16 16.62 -3.27
N LYS A 143 14.24 17.70 -2.49
CA LYS A 143 14.86 17.67 -1.16
C LYS A 143 14.12 16.72 -0.20
N ALA A 144 12.79 16.81 -0.14
CA ALA A 144 11.98 15.95 0.73
C ALA A 144 11.99 14.49 0.24
N GLU A 145 12.10 14.27 -1.07
CA GLU A 145 12.29 12.95 -1.68
C GLU A 145 13.62 12.33 -1.24
N ILE A 146 14.73 13.06 -1.34
CA ILE A 146 16.05 12.60 -0.84
C ILE A 146 15.97 12.25 0.66
N GLU A 147 15.41 13.13 1.49
CA GLU A 147 15.25 12.90 2.93
C GLU A 147 14.43 11.64 3.22
N LEU A 148 13.38 11.38 2.43
CA LEU A 148 12.56 10.18 2.54
C LEU A 148 13.38 8.93 2.16
N LEU A 149 14.04 8.92 1.00
CA LEU A 149 14.88 7.80 0.56
C LEU A 149 15.98 7.49 1.59
N GLU A 150 16.62 8.53 2.13
CA GLU A 150 17.64 8.39 3.16
C GLU A 150 17.10 7.76 4.44
N LYS A 151 15.85 8.05 4.82
CA LYS A 151 15.19 7.40 5.95
C LYS A 151 14.89 5.93 5.68
N LEU A 152 14.57 5.56 4.44
CA LEU A 152 14.32 4.16 4.08
C LEU A 152 15.56 3.28 4.22
N THR A 153 16.76 3.85 4.10
CA THR A 153 18.02 3.11 4.35
C THR A 153 18.16 2.56 5.78
N GLU A 154 17.32 3.03 6.73
CA GLU A 154 17.29 2.55 8.12
C GLU A 154 16.44 1.28 8.29
N ILE A 155 15.81 0.81 7.20
CA ILE A 155 14.94 -0.37 7.19
C ILE A 155 15.69 -1.51 6.49
N ASP A 156 16.12 -2.51 7.25
CA ASP A 156 16.87 -3.65 6.72
C ASP A 156 15.95 -4.69 6.05
N LYS A 157 15.35 -4.29 4.92
CA LYS A 157 14.39 -5.11 4.16
C LYS A 157 14.74 -5.18 2.69
N TYR A 158 14.42 -6.34 2.10
CA TYR A 158 14.82 -6.65 0.74
C TYR A 158 14.12 -5.77 -0.28
N TYR A 159 12.78 -5.64 -0.20
CA TYR A 159 12.06 -4.80 -1.16
C TYR A 159 12.46 -3.33 -1.04
N ILE A 160 12.75 -2.83 0.16
CA ILE A 160 13.31 -1.48 0.33
C ILE A 160 14.61 -1.33 -0.44
N TRP A 161 15.54 -2.28 -0.29
CA TRP A 161 16.79 -2.23 -1.05
C TRP A 161 16.57 -2.35 -2.56
N SER A 162 15.68 -3.24 -3.00
CA SER A 162 15.39 -3.47 -4.42
C SER A 162 14.87 -2.20 -5.09
N TYR A 163 13.80 -1.62 -4.56
CA TYR A 163 13.20 -0.40 -5.13
C TYR A 163 14.12 0.83 -4.99
N LEU A 164 14.88 0.95 -3.89
CA LEU A 164 15.91 1.99 -3.77
C LEU A 164 17.01 1.81 -4.84
N GLY A 165 17.37 0.58 -5.18
CA GLY A 165 18.33 0.27 -6.21
C GLY A 165 17.87 0.77 -7.57
N ASP A 166 16.62 0.45 -7.95
CA ASP A 166 16.01 0.93 -9.19
C ASP A 166 16.00 2.46 -9.23
N GLU A 167 15.55 3.12 -8.17
CA GLU A 167 15.50 4.58 -8.07
C GLU A 167 16.88 5.24 -8.21
N ILE A 168 17.88 4.76 -7.46
CA ILE A 168 19.22 5.32 -7.47
C ILE A 168 19.91 5.06 -8.81
N MET A 169 19.70 3.88 -9.42
CA MET A 169 20.33 3.54 -10.70
C MET A 169 19.75 4.35 -11.86
N GLU A 170 18.45 4.65 -11.84
CA GLU A 170 17.81 5.44 -12.88
C GLU A 170 18.27 6.91 -12.88
N ASP A 171 18.56 7.50 -11.71
CA ASP A 171 18.93 8.92 -11.61
C ASP A 171 20.01 9.23 -10.56
N ILE A 172 21.11 8.49 -10.60
CA ILE A 172 22.21 8.58 -9.61
C ILE A 172 22.80 9.99 -9.44
N LYS A 173 22.76 10.80 -10.51
CA LYS A 173 23.32 12.17 -10.51
C LYS A 173 22.42 13.17 -9.82
N SER A 174 21.10 12.94 -9.77
CA SER A 174 20.16 13.87 -9.16
C SER A 174 20.09 13.77 -7.63
N TYR A 175 20.44 12.60 -7.08
CA TYR A 175 20.28 12.31 -5.66
C TYR A 175 21.43 12.84 -4.81
N ASP A 176 22.67 12.85 -5.34
CA ASP A 176 23.89 13.37 -4.70
C ASP A 176 23.96 13.13 -3.17
N SER A 177 23.60 11.92 -2.73
CA SER A 177 23.56 11.55 -1.32
C SER A 177 24.58 10.46 -1.02
N GLU A 178 25.55 10.80 -0.17
CA GLU A 178 26.54 9.86 0.33
C GLU A 178 25.87 8.72 1.12
N LYS A 179 24.79 9.00 1.86
CA LYS A 179 24.08 7.99 2.67
C LYS A 179 23.43 6.95 1.77
N LEU A 180 22.74 7.37 0.71
CA LEU A 180 22.10 6.46 -0.26
C LEU A 180 23.13 5.59 -0.98
N ASN A 181 24.19 6.21 -1.49
CA ASN A 181 25.27 5.50 -2.18
C ASN A 181 25.94 4.47 -1.27
N ASN A 182 26.28 4.87 -0.03
CA ASN A 182 26.88 3.98 0.95
C ASN A 182 25.96 2.81 1.34
N TYR A 183 24.66 3.06 1.52
CA TYR A 183 23.69 2.02 1.83
C TYR A 183 23.62 0.99 0.69
N TYR A 184 23.51 1.45 -0.55
CA TYR A 184 23.40 0.55 -1.71
C TYR A 184 24.67 -0.29 -1.90
N SER A 185 25.84 0.35 -1.90
CA SER A 185 27.13 -0.35 -2.11
C SER A 185 27.45 -1.36 -1.01
N LYS A 186 27.11 -1.08 0.26
CA LYS A 186 27.41 -2.00 1.38
C LYS A 186 26.50 -3.22 1.41
N ASN A 187 25.31 -3.15 0.82
CA ASN A 187 24.30 -4.20 0.91
C ASN A 187 24.11 -4.98 -0.40
N ILE A 188 24.84 -4.64 -1.47
CA ILE A 188 24.66 -5.26 -2.79
C ILE A 188 24.85 -6.77 -2.79
N GLU A 189 25.87 -7.29 -2.11
CA GLU A 189 26.14 -8.73 -2.06
C GLU A 189 25.03 -9.47 -1.30
N LYS A 190 24.69 -8.97 -0.10
CA LYS A 190 23.63 -9.51 0.76
C LYS A 190 22.31 -9.68 0.01
N TRP A 191 21.88 -8.63 -0.70
CA TRP A 191 20.56 -8.65 -1.33
C TRP A 191 20.54 -9.30 -2.70
N LYS A 192 21.66 -9.31 -3.44
CA LYS A 192 21.80 -10.17 -4.64
C LYS A 192 21.65 -11.64 -4.30
N GLU A 193 22.23 -12.10 -3.19
CA GLU A 193 22.05 -13.49 -2.74
C GLU A 193 20.57 -13.80 -2.46
N LYS A 194 19.87 -12.88 -1.79
CA LYS A 194 18.43 -13.04 -1.52
C LYS A 194 17.58 -12.99 -2.80
N ASP A 195 17.93 -12.14 -3.76
CA ASP A 195 17.28 -12.06 -5.06
C ASP A 195 17.32 -13.42 -5.80
N ILE A 196 18.50 -14.04 -5.83
CA ILE A 196 18.70 -15.38 -6.39
C ILE A 196 17.84 -16.41 -5.64
N GLN A 197 17.78 -16.35 -4.31
CA GLN A 197 16.98 -17.28 -3.51
C GLN A 197 15.47 -17.14 -3.78
N MET A 198 14.99 -15.92 -4.03
CA MET A 198 13.56 -15.64 -4.25
C MET A 198 13.12 -15.95 -5.67
N TYR A 199 13.95 -15.61 -6.67
CA TYR A 199 13.55 -15.61 -8.08
C TYR A 199 14.33 -16.60 -8.95
N GLY A 200 15.36 -17.26 -8.42
CA GLY A 200 16.08 -18.35 -9.09
C GLY A 200 16.83 -17.96 -10.36
N LYS A 201 17.20 -16.68 -10.52
CA LYS A 201 18.05 -16.19 -11.61
C LYS A 201 19.46 -15.93 -11.13
#